data_AF-C1E005-F1
#
_entry.id   AF-C1E005-F1
#
_cell.length_a   1.000
_cell.length_b   1.000
_cell.length_c   1.000
_cell.angle_alpha   90.00
_cell.angle_beta   90.00
_cell.angle_gamma   90.00
#
_symmetry.space_group_name_H-M   'P 1'
#
loop_
_entity.id
_entity.type
_entity.pdbx_description
1 polymer ?
#
loop_
_entity_poly.entity_id
_entity_poly.type
_entity_poly.pdbx_seq_one_letter_code
_entity_poly.pdbx_strand_id
1 'polypeptide(L)'
;MTAAALLALLGVVFLAAVGPIGPWGETRGLSPDVTQPYLGLPGCKSAFTVPAEGPSDKYSPTFEKLVSMAEQVYVLCVDCGEVSVPSSWRDKVLLVDGKRIDDCVKDHHMDHWHRATFSHAIAVSHARARGFGNVAVVEDDARSDFTVVFSDADYEDFATLLKQPARWNFIRLGWRPYALETAIGDGCPRQCRCEEVVGARTCAIAGSGCDLRSSDAYLVARGAYNSYIHRLQLGVVDFDVLQSFDKMVLVNPMVSYQEKLDITMDSQRDLQAAFRHKCVGVGPSSALPVLDGIRGELAPASRGLDDGERRDIDVLDADGILF
;
A
#
# COMPACT_ATOMS: atom_id res chain seq x y z
N MET A 1 -31.86 -35.48 -59.76
CA MET A 1 -31.37 -34.26 -60.44
C MET A 1 -30.02 -33.89 -59.83
N THR A 2 -29.09 -33.39 -60.64
CA THR A 2 -27.74 -32.90 -60.26
C THR A 2 -27.82 -31.56 -59.49
N ALA A 3 -26.81 -30.95 -58.85
CA ALA A 3 -25.34 -31.11 -58.76
C ALA A 3 -24.86 -30.60 -57.34
N ALA A 4 -23.82 -31.09 -56.65
CA ALA A 4 -22.34 -30.89 -56.77
C ALA A 4 -21.69 -29.76 -55.89
N ALA A 5 -20.63 -30.14 -55.14
CA ALA A 5 -19.58 -29.32 -54.45
C ALA A 5 -20.00 -28.43 -53.23
N LEU A 6 -19.20 -28.14 -52.18
CA LEU A 6 -17.79 -28.41 -51.76
C LEU A 6 -17.78 -28.96 -50.28
N LEU A 7 -16.90 -29.88 -49.82
CA LEU A 7 -15.51 -29.67 -49.28
C LEU A 7 -15.42 -28.50 -48.25
N ALA A 8 -14.83 -28.57 -47.05
CA ALA A 8 -13.75 -29.40 -46.45
C ALA A 8 -13.74 -29.17 -44.89
N LEU A 9 -12.99 -29.83 -43.98
CA LEU A 9 -12.18 -31.07 -43.88
C LEU A 9 -11.92 -31.42 -42.37
N LEU A 10 -11.43 -32.64 -42.08
CA LEU A 10 -10.66 -33.09 -40.89
C LEU A 10 -11.09 -32.71 -39.44
N GLY A 11 -11.72 -33.67 -38.76
CA GLY A 11 -11.58 -33.84 -37.31
C GLY A 11 -10.38 -34.77 -36.99
N VAL A 12 -9.73 -34.58 -35.83
CA VAL A 12 -8.61 -35.41 -35.36
C VAL A 12 -8.85 -35.87 -33.91
N VAL A 13 -8.44 -37.11 -33.65
CA VAL A 13 -8.70 -37.91 -32.44
C VAL A 13 -7.88 -37.45 -31.25
N PHE A 14 -8.49 -37.43 -30.05
CA PHE A 14 -7.77 -37.46 -28.77
C PHE A 14 -7.99 -38.79 -28.06
N LEU A 15 -6.92 -39.60 -27.97
CA LEU A 15 -6.83 -40.79 -27.12
C LEU A 15 -6.06 -40.44 -25.85
N ALA A 16 -6.52 -40.95 -24.71
CA ALA A 16 -5.84 -40.80 -23.42
C ALA A 16 -5.07 -42.07 -23.04
N ALA A 17 -3.84 -41.92 -22.52
CA ALA A 17 -3.10 -42.89 -21.69
C ALA A 17 -1.86 -42.22 -21.05
N VAL A 18 -1.19 -42.89 -20.11
CA VAL A 18 -0.33 -42.27 -19.08
C VAL A 18 1.16 -42.72 -19.13
N GLY A 19 2.10 -41.79 -18.97
CA GLY A 19 3.52 -42.00 -18.60
C GLY A 19 4.49 -42.42 -19.73
N PRO A 20 5.85 -42.37 -19.55
CA PRO A 20 6.62 -42.14 -18.31
C PRO A 20 7.73 -41.03 -18.42
N ILE A 21 8.75 -41.09 -17.55
CA ILE A 21 9.73 -40.03 -17.20
C ILE A 21 11.03 -40.06 -18.04
N GLY A 22 11.51 -38.89 -18.51
CA GLY A 22 12.93 -38.48 -18.71
C GLY A 22 13.83 -39.27 -19.69
N PRO A 23 14.69 -38.62 -20.50
CA PRO A 23 15.81 -37.82 -19.95
C PRO A 23 16.14 -36.53 -20.74
N TRP A 24 17.04 -35.70 -20.17
CA TRP A 24 17.45 -34.37 -20.64
C TRP A 24 16.30 -33.33 -20.65
N GLY A 25 16.43 -32.17 -20.01
CA GLY A 25 17.63 -31.70 -19.33
C GLY A 25 17.59 -30.23 -18.94
N GLU A 26 16.40 -29.64 -18.78
CA GLU A 26 16.24 -28.36 -18.10
C GLU A 26 14.80 -28.20 -17.65
N THR A 27 14.60 -28.11 -16.34
CA THR A 27 13.50 -27.29 -15.84
C THR A 27 13.64 -25.92 -16.48
N ARG A 28 12.62 -25.45 -17.21
CA ARG A 28 12.42 -23.99 -17.35
C ARG A 28 12.03 -23.46 -15.98
N GLY A 29 13.02 -23.38 -15.10
CA GLY A 29 12.97 -22.53 -13.96
C GLY A 29 12.76 -21.13 -14.50
N LEU A 30 11.54 -20.62 -14.34
CA LEU A 30 11.36 -19.23 -13.98
C LEU A 30 12.00 -19.03 -12.60
N SER A 31 13.33 -19.16 -12.54
CA SER A 31 14.12 -18.36 -11.63
C SER A 31 13.95 -16.96 -12.20
N PRO A 32 13.14 -16.08 -11.59
CA PRO A 32 13.07 -14.71 -12.06
C PRO A 32 14.50 -14.17 -12.00
N ASP A 33 14.96 -13.56 -13.08
CA ASP A 33 16.23 -12.85 -13.05
C ASP A 33 16.00 -11.57 -12.25
N VAL A 34 16.14 -11.69 -10.92
CA VAL A 34 15.94 -10.57 -9.98
C VAL A 34 17.19 -9.70 -9.88
N THR A 35 18.00 -9.66 -10.94
CA THR A 35 18.95 -8.58 -11.19
C THR A 35 18.16 -7.32 -11.52
N GLN A 36 17.86 -6.56 -10.47
CA GLN A 36 17.08 -5.33 -10.50
C GLN A 36 17.60 -4.37 -11.58
N PRO A 37 16.76 -3.89 -12.52
CA PRO A 37 17.11 -2.71 -13.30
C PRO A 37 17.36 -1.51 -12.36
N TYR A 38 16.48 -1.33 -11.38
CA TYR A 38 16.30 -0.08 -10.65
C TYR A 38 17.40 0.25 -9.61
N LEU A 39 18.01 -0.75 -8.95
CA LEU A 39 19.19 -0.50 -8.10
C LEU A 39 20.54 -0.64 -8.83
N GLY A 40 20.52 -1.17 -10.06
CA GLY A 40 21.70 -1.29 -10.93
C GLY A 40 22.05 -0.01 -11.69
N LEU A 41 21.07 0.87 -11.92
CA LEU A 41 21.27 2.14 -12.62
C LEU A 41 22.21 3.07 -11.83
N PRO A 42 23.34 3.54 -12.43
CA PRO A 42 24.37 4.30 -11.72
C PRO A 42 23.96 5.63 -11.04
N GLY A 43 22.75 6.15 -11.27
CA GLY A 43 22.24 7.37 -10.64
C GLY A 43 21.42 7.14 -9.36
N CYS A 44 20.61 6.07 -9.32
CA CYS A 44 19.57 5.84 -8.29
C CYS A 44 20.14 5.64 -6.88
N LYS A 45 21.43 5.32 -6.73
CA LYS A 45 22.10 5.27 -5.42
C LYS A 45 22.08 6.60 -4.67
N SER A 46 22.02 7.72 -5.40
CA SER A 46 21.96 9.07 -4.83
C SER A 46 20.59 9.44 -4.26
N ALA A 47 19.55 8.62 -4.49
CA ALA A 47 18.21 8.82 -3.96
C ALA A 47 18.08 8.51 -2.47
N PHE A 48 19.05 7.81 -1.88
CA PHE A 48 19.07 7.52 -0.44
C PHE A 48 19.91 8.55 0.31
N THR A 49 19.29 9.27 1.25
CA THR A 49 19.99 10.20 2.16
C THR A 49 19.60 9.93 3.61
N VAL A 50 20.42 10.43 4.55
CA VAL A 50 20.08 10.40 5.98
C VAL A 50 19.39 11.72 6.32
N PRO A 51 18.19 11.72 6.92
CA PRO A 51 17.48 12.94 7.30
C PRO A 51 18.17 13.68 8.44
N ALA A 52 17.78 14.94 8.63
CA ALA A 52 18.05 15.65 9.88
C ALA A 52 17.16 15.09 11.00
N GLU A 53 17.70 15.00 12.22
CA GLU A 53 16.88 14.76 13.40
C GLU A 53 16.24 16.08 13.87
N GLY A 54 14.96 16.03 14.21
CA GLY A 54 14.25 17.18 14.75
C GLY A 54 12.92 16.80 15.38
N PRO A 55 12.24 17.77 16.02
CA PRO A 55 10.82 17.61 16.28
C PRO A 55 10.06 17.48 14.95
N SER A 56 8.98 16.71 14.97
CA SER A 56 8.01 16.61 13.89
C SER A 56 6.62 16.82 14.48
N ASP A 57 5.83 17.69 13.87
CA ASP A 57 4.40 17.85 14.12
C ASP A 57 3.54 16.86 13.31
N LYS A 58 4.15 16.16 12.35
CA LYS A 58 3.51 15.12 11.53
C LYS A 58 3.24 13.83 12.32
N TYR A 59 4.09 13.50 13.30
CA TYR A 59 4.14 12.17 13.93
C TYR A 59 3.80 12.19 15.44
N SER A 60 2.83 11.37 15.83
CA SER A 60 2.37 11.18 17.19
C SER A 60 3.20 10.10 17.88
N PRO A 61 3.31 10.11 19.23
CA PRO A 61 4.09 9.10 19.95
C PRO A 61 3.69 7.66 19.65
N THR A 62 2.41 7.42 19.33
CA THR A 62 1.91 6.12 18.88
C THR A 62 2.48 5.74 17.52
N PHE A 63 2.35 6.62 16.52
CA PHE A 63 2.88 6.38 15.18
C PHE A 63 4.40 6.19 15.20
N GLU A 64 5.13 7.07 15.90
CA GLU A 64 6.58 6.96 16.08
C GLU A 64 7.00 5.62 16.67
N LYS A 65 6.32 5.15 17.73
CA LYS A 65 6.65 3.91 18.44
C LYS A 65 6.31 2.67 17.60
N LEU A 66 5.23 2.69 16.81
CA LEU A 66 4.88 1.60 15.88
C LEU A 66 5.88 1.50 14.72
N VAL A 67 6.16 2.61 14.03
CA VAL A 67 7.18 2.67 12.96
C VAL A 67 8.57 2.30 13.49
N SER A 68 8.89 2.69 14.73
CA SER A 68 10.13 2.33 15.40
C SER A 68 10.36 0.82 15.60
N MET A 69 9.33 -0.02 15.50
CA MET A 69 9.49 -1.47 15.64
C MET A 69 10.01 -2.17 14.37
N ALA A 70 10.06 -1.46 13.24
CA ALA A 70 10.68 -1.94 12.02
C ALA A 70 12.22 -1.94 12.13
N GLU A 71 12.89 -2.85 11.40
CA GLU A 71 14.36 -2.91 11.37
C GLU A 71 14.97 -1.74 10.59
N GLN A 72 14.22 -1.19 9.64
CA GLN A 72 14.56 -0.02 8.85
C GLN A 72 13.28 0.74 8.47
N VAL A 73 13.36 2.05 8.46
CA VAL A 73 12.33 3.00 8.03
C VAL A 73 12.80 3.66 6.73
N TYR A 74 11.90 3.76 5.76
CA TYR A 74 12.07 4.59 4.56
C TYR A 74 11.02 5.69 4.57
N VAL A 75 11.45 6.94 4.42
CA VAL A 75 10.54 8.08 4.24
C VAL A 75 10.64 8.54 2.78
N LEU A 76 9.55 8.47 2.04
CA LEU A 76 9.47 8.88 0.64
C LEU A 76 9.20 10.39 0.56
N CYS A 77 9.98 11.12 -0.23
CA CYS A 77 9.89 12.58 -0.33
C CYS A 77 10.36 13.08 -1.71
N VAL A 78 9.94 14.30 -2.09
CA VAL A 78 10.50 15.04 -3.24
C VAL A 78 11.41 16.15 -2.73
N ASP A 79 10.94 16.95 -1.77
CA ASP A 79 11.74 18.00 -1.13
C ASP A 79 12.38 17.51 0.18
N CYS A 80 13.15 16.42 0.05
CA CYS A 80 13.84 15.73 1.14
C CYS A 80 14.79 16.60 1.99
N GLY A 81 15.08 17.84 1.58
CA GLY A 81 15.86 18.81 2.35
C GLY A 81 15.12 19.41 3.54
N GLU A 82 13.78 19.38 3.54
CA GLU A 82 12.94 19.92 4.63
C GLU A 82 12.45 18.84 5.61
N VAL A 83 12.71 17.57 5.30
CA VAL A 83 12.23 16.43 6.09
C VAL A 83 13.10 16.21 7.33
N SER A 84 12.57 16.60 8.49
CA SER A 84 13.06 16.14 9.80
C SER A 84 12.38 14.82 10.20
N VAL A 85 13.09 13.99 10.95
CA VAL A 85 12.52 12.76 11.54
C VAL A 85 12.76 12.68 13.05
N PRO A 86 11.91 11.93 13.78
CA PRO A 86 12.08 11.73 15.22
C PRO A 86 13.38 11.02 15.56
N SER A 87 14.00 11.39 16.69
CA SER A 87 15.22 10.76 17.18
C SER A 87 15.05 9.27 17.55
N SER A 88 13.82 8.80 17.74
CA SER A 88 13.44 7.39 17.89
C SER A 88 13.73 6.55 16.63
N TRP A 89 13.91 7.19 15.48
CA TRP A 89 14.24 6.58 14.18
C TRP A 89 15.72 6.66 13.81
N ARG A 90 16.57 7.24 14.66
CA ARG A 90 18.04 7.34 14.46
C ARG A 90 18.65 5.99 14.08
N ASP A 91 19.68 6.04 13.23
CA ASP A 91 20.48 4.91 12.72
C ASP A 91 19.74 3.86 11.87
N LYS A 92 18.40 3.91 11.78
CA LYS A 92 17.57 2.97 11.00
C LYS A 92 16.66 3.66 9.97
N VAL A 93 16.89 4.92 9.65
CA VAL A 93 16.04 5.72 8.74
C VAL A 93 16.83 6.18 7.52
N LEU A 94 16.19 6.12 6.35
CA LEU A 94 16.68 6.69 5.10
C LEU A 94 15.54 7.46 4.43
N LEU A 95 15.83 8.65 3.94
CA LEU A 95 14.98 9.31 2.97
C LEU A 95 15.14 8.63 1.62
N VAL A 96 14.07 8.63 0.83
CA VAL A 96 14.01 8.11 -0.53
C VAL A 96 13.49 9.23 -1.42
N ASP A 97 14.44 9.90 -2.08
CA ASP A 97 14.22 11.07 -2.93
C ASP A 97 13.62 10.65 -4.28
N GLY A 98 12.30 10.79 -4.38
CA GLY A 98 11.51 10.47 -5.57
C GLY A 98 11.92 11.29 -6.78
N LYS A 99 12.32 12.55 -6.59
CA LYS A 99 12.82 13.43 -7.67
C LYS A 99 14.10 12.88 -8.30
N ARG A 100 15.04 12.39 -7.47
CA ARG A 100 16.25 11.70 -7.95
C ARG A 100 15.96 10.33 -8.57
N ILE A 101 14.87 9.68 -8.19
CA ILE A 101 14.42 8.43 -8.83
C ILE A 101 13.85 8.73 -10.22
N ASP A 102 13.00 9.74 -10.36
CA ASP A 102 12.45 10.19 -11.63
C ASP A 102 13.57 10.59 -12.62
N ASP A 103 14.55 11.40 -12.17
CA ASP A 103 15.75 11.77 -12.92
C ASP A 103 16.62 10.55 -13.33
N CYS A 104 16.59 9.48 -12.53
CA CYS A 104 17.32 8.24 -12.78
C CYS A 104 16.61 7.34 -13.80
N VAL A 105 15.28 7.26 -13.75
CA VAL A 105 14.44 6.43 -14.63
C VAL A 105 14.30 7.05 -16.02
N LYS A 106 14.27 8.39 -16.12
CA LYS A 106 14.21 9.16 -17.39
C LYS A 106 13.00 8.88 -18.28
N ASP A 107 11.92 8.37 -17.69
CA ASP A 107 10.64 8.19 -18.38
C ASP A 107 9.68 9.31 -17.98
N HIS A 108 9.78 10.43 -18.71
CA HIS A 108 8.92 11.60 -18.51
C HIS A 108 7.46 11.38 -18.96
N HIS A 109 7.10 10.18 -19.42
CA HIS A 109 5.73 9.84 -19.81
C HIS A 109 4.97 9.05 -18.74
N MET A 110 5.63 8.62 -17.66
CA MET A 110 4.96 8.06 -16.49
C MET A 110 4.10 9.14 -15.80
N ASP A 111 2.86 8.80 -15.48
CA ASP A 111 2.05 9.63 -14.57
C ASP A 111 2.60 9.62 -13.14
N HIS A 112 2.09 10.52 -12.28
CA HIS A 112 2.60 10.67 -10.92
C HIS A 112 2.37 9.44 -10.04
N TRP A 113 1.29 8.68 -10.26
CA TRP A 113 0.99 7.45 -9.53
C TRP A 113 2.06 6.37 -9.78
N HIS A 114 2.50 6.22 -11.03
CA HIS A 114 3.58 5.31 -11.38
C HIS A 114 4.93 5.77 -10.82
N ARG A 115 5.22 7.09 -10.84
CA ARG A 115 6.46 7.65 -10.24
C ARG A 115 6.52 7.46 -8.72
N ALA A 116 5.41 7.69 -8.01
CA ALA A 116 5.28 7.35 -6.59
C ALA A 116 5.52 5.84 -6.36
N THR A 117 4.83 4.98 -7.12
CA THR A 117 4.99 3.52 -7.11
C THR A 117 6.45 3.07 -7.25
N PHE A 118 7.25 3.72 -8.11
CA PHE A 118 8.69 3.43 -8.23
C PHE A 118 9.49 3.74 -6.97
N SER A 119 9.11 4.77 -6.19
CA SER A 119 9.77 5.09 -4.92
C SER A 119 9.57 3.99 -3.87
N HIS A 120 8.36 3.42 -3.75
CA HIS A 120 8.13 2.22 -2.92
C HIS A 120 8.94 1.00 -3.43
N ALA A 121 9.04 0.83 -4.75
CA ALA A 121 9.78 -0.27 -5.35
C ALA A 121 11.28 -0.19 -5.06
N ILE A 122 11.86 1.02 -5.10
CA ILE A 122 13.25 1.33 -4.73
C ILE A 122 13.49 1.09 -3.24
N ALA A 123 12.62 1.58 -2.35
CA ALA A 123 12.71 1.41 -0.90
C ALA A 123 12.76 -0.09 -0.51
N VAL A 124 11.79 -0.88 -0.97
CA VAL A 124 11.73 -2.32 -0.63
C VAL A 124 12.80 -3.12 -1.39
N SER A 125 13.22 -2.68 -2.57
CA SER A 125 14.39 -3.23 -3.27
C SER A 125 15.67 -3.08 -2.46
N HIS A 126 15.88 -1.93 -1.81
CA HIS A 126 17.04 -1.72 -0.93
C HIS A 126 16.91 -2.56 0.34
N ALA A 127 15.71 -2.65 0.94
CA ALA A 127 15.46 -3.51 2.10
C ALA A 127 15.81 -4.98 1.82
N ARG A 128 15.37 -5.49 0.67
CA ARG A 128 15.71 -6.82 0.16
C ARG A 128 17.22 -7.00 -0.02
N ALA A 129 17.90 -6.04 -0.63
CA ALA A 129 19.35 -6.10 -0.89
C ALA A 129 20.19 -6.03 0.40
N ARG A 130 19.69 -5.35 1.44
CA ARG A 130 20.31 -5.31 2.79
C ARG A 130 19.97 -6.51 3.66
N GLY A 131 18.89 -7.23 3.34
CA GLY A 131 18.46 -8.42 4.08
C GLY A 131 17.62 -8.14 5.33
N PHE A 132 17.06 -6.94 5.48
CA PHE A 132 16.16 -6.60 6.60
C PHE A 132 14.92 -7.51 6.62
N GLY A 133 14.50 -7.95 7.80
CA GLY A 133 13.38 -8.87 8.02
C GLY A 133 12.00 -8.22 7.96
N ASN A 134 11.87 -6.98 8.41
CA ASN A 134 10.68 -6.16 8.19
C ASN A 134 11.04 -4.67 8.17
N VAL A 135 10.39 -3.90 7.29
CA VAL A 135 10.65 -2.46 7.12
C VAL A 135 9.37 -1.65 7.09
N ALA A 136 9.45 -0.41 7.56
CA ALA A 136 8.40 0.59 7.42
C ALA A 136 8.67 1.44 6.17
N VAL A 137 7.61 1.82 5.47
CA VAL A 137 7.59 2.84 4.43
C VAL A 137 6.57 3.88 4.84
N VAL A 138 6.95 5.15 4.78
CA VAL A 138 6.16 6.32 5.18
C VAL A 138 6.32 7.37 4.08
N GLU A 139 5.25 8.03 3.67
CA GLU A 139 5.27 9.16 2.73
C GLU A 139 5.37 10.48 3.50
N ASP A 140 6.03 11.51 2.95
CA ASP A 140 6.25 12.77 3.68
C ASP A 140 4.95 13.55 3.99
N ASP A 141 3.88 13.28 3.26
CA ASP A 141 2.56 13.85 3.49
C ASP A 141 1.71 13.04 4.49
N ALA A 142 2.22 11.90 4.99
CA ALA A 142 1.57 11.15 6.07
C ALA A 142 1.43 12.02 7.34
N ARG A 143 0.22 12.09 7.89
CA ARG A 143 -0.13 12.81 9.11
C ARG A 143 -0.75 11.86 10.09
N SER A 144 -0.10 11.69 11.24
CA SER A 144 -0.56 10.75 12.25
C SER A 144 -1.73 11.28 13.08
N ASP A 145 -2.50 10.37 13.67
CA ASP A 145 -3.49 10.74 14.67
C ASP A 145 -2.85 10.93 16.05
N PHE A 146 -2.93 12.15 16.59
CA PHE A 146 -2.50 12.47 17.95
C PHE A 146 -3.52 12.07 19.03
N THR A 147 -4.77 11.76 18.65
CA THR A 147 -5.81 11.29 19.58
C THR A 147 -5.77 9.77 19.79
N VAL A 148 -5.13 9.02 18.89
CA VAL A 148 -4.95 7.57 19.03
C VAL A 148 -3.78 7.26 19.94
N VAL A 149 -4.08 6.87 21.17
CA VAL A 149 -3.11 6.42 22.16
C VAL A 149 -3.18 4.90 22.33
N PHE A 150 -2.02 4.25 22.20
CA PHE A 150 -1.82 2.83 22.52
C PHE A 150 -1.32 2.68 23.97
N SER A 151 -1.88 1.70 24.67
CA SER A 151 -1.38 1.20 25.95
C SER A 151 -0.15 0.31 25.76
N ASP A 152 0.60 0.02 26.83
CA ASP A 152 1.74 -0.90 26.73
C ASP A 152 1.34 -2.31 26.27
N ALA A 153 0.16 -2.80 26.65
CA ALA A 153 -0.40 -4.04 26.13
C ALA A 153 -0.65 -3.97 24.60
N ASP A 154 -1.20 -2.86 24.09
CA ASP A 154 -1.39 -2.66 22.65
C ASP A 154 -0.05 -2.74 21.88
N TYR A 155 1.05 -2.23 22.47
CA TYR A 155 2.40 -2.31 21.89
C TYR A 155 3.01 -3.72 22.01
N GLU A 156 2.76 -4.45 23.10
CA GLU A 156 3.19 -5.84 23.28
C GLU A 156 2.49 -6.79 22.30
N ASP A 157 1.20 -6.58 22.05
CA ASP A 157 0.43 -7.28 21.02
C ASP A 157 0.99 -7.00 19.61
N PHE A 158 1.28 -5.73 19.28
CA PHE A 158 1.90 -5.38 18.00
C PHE A 158 3.29 -6.02 17.84
N ALA A 159 4.14 -5.97 18.87
CA ALA A 159 5.44 -6.64 18.88
C ALA A 159 5.32 -8.17 18.76
N THR A 160 4.21 -8.74 19.25
CA THR A 160 3.90 -10.17 19.13
C THR A 160 3.43 -10.54 17.71
N LEU A 161 2.72 -9.65 17.01
CA LEU A 161 2.41 -9.79 15.58
C LEU A 161 3.69 -9.74 14.72
N LEU A 162 4.59 -8.78 14.96
CA LEU A 162 5.85 -8.65 14.20
C LEU A 162 6.73 -9.91 14.28
N LYS A 163 6.73 -10.60 15.44
CA LYS A 163 7.43 -11.89 15.64
C LYS A 163 6.81 -13.06 14.86
N GLN A 164 5.68 -12.86 14.17
CA GLN A 164 4.96 -13.87 13.38
C GLN A 164 4.92 -13.53 11.87
N PRO A 165 6.07 -13.33 11.18
CA PRO A 165 6.14 -12.86 9.79
C PRO A 165 5.55 -13.81 8.73
N ALA A 166 5.10 -15.01 9.13
CA ALA A 166 4.35 -15.91 8.27
C ALA A 166 2.83 -15.60 8.23
N ARG A 167 2.33 -14.82 9.20
CA ARG A 167 0.91 -14.48 9.39
C ARG A 167 0.49 -13.13 8.79
N TRP A 168 1.44 -12.29 8.40
CA TRP A 168 1.19 -10.99 7.79
C TRP A 168 2.19 -10.73 6.65
N ASN A 169 1.72 -10.09 5.58
CA ASN A 169 2.58 -9.58 4.50
C ASN A 169 2.77 -8.07 4.64
N PHE A 170 1.70 -7.36 5.00
CA PHE A 170 1.64 -5.91 5.21
C PHE A 170 0.90 -5.59 6.50
N ILE A 171 1.36 -4.56 7.22
CA ILE A 171 0.61 -3.92 8.29
C ILE A 171 0.39 -2.46 7.89
N ARG A 172 -0.86 -2.07 7.62
CA ARG A 172 -1.26 -0.72 7.20
C ARG A 172 -1.45 0.17 8.42
N LEU A 173 -0.74 1.30 8.47
CA LEU A 173 -0.90 2.34 9.50
C LEU A 173 -1.91 3.41 9.07
N GLY A 174 -1.96 3.71 7.76
CA GLY A 174 -3.03 4.45 7.08
C GLY A 174 -3.63 3.65 5.90
N TRP A 175 -4.90 3.92 5.58
CA TRP A 175 -5.72 3.25 4.56
C TRP A 175 -7.07 3.94 4.32
N ARG A 176 -7.48 4.09 3.05
CA ARG A 176 -8.81 4.62 2.66
C ARG A 176 -9.74 3.47 2.24
N PRO A 177 -10.87 3.20 2.92
CA PRO A 177 -11.78 2.12 2.54
C PRO A 177 -12.69 2.50 1.37
N TYR A 178 -12.08 2.64 0.19
CA TYR A 178 -12.74 3.09 -1.05
C TYR A 178 -13.89 2.16 -1.48
N ALA A 179 -13.81 0.88 -1.12
CA ALA A 179 -14.93 -0.06 -1.29
C ALA A 179 -16.22 0.37 -0.58
N LEU A 180 -16.14 1.12 0.53
CA LEU A 180 -17.31 1.60 1.28
C LEU A 180 -17.75 3.00 0.86
N GLU A 181 -16.83 3.79 0.32
CA GLU A 181 -17.09 5.10 -0.30
C GLU A 181 -17.93 4.95 -1.58
N THR A 182 -17.59 3.94 -2.40
CA THR A 182 -18.28 3.66 -3.67
C THR A 182 -19.53 2.77 -3.54
N ALA A 183 -19.56 1.85 -2.57
CA ALA A 183 -20.71 0.97 -2.32
C ALA A 183 -21.68 1.55 -1.26
N ILE A 184 -22.32 2.67 -1.59
CA ILE A 184 -23.28 3.35 -0.71
C ILE A 184 -24.48 2.42 -0.44
N GLY A 185 -24.71 2.10 0.84
CA GLY A 185 -25.81 1.24 1.30
C GLY A 185 -25.47 -0.25 1.39
N ASP A 186 -24.45 -0.73 0.68
CA ASP A 186 -24.00 -2.11 0.80
C ASP A 186 -23.26 -2.35 2.12
N GLY A 187 -23.42 -3.57 2.66
CA GLY A 187 -22.71 -4.04 3.85
C GLY A 187 -21.22 -4.28 3.57
N CYS A 188 -20.46 -4.73 4.58
CA CYS A 188 -19.04 -4.99 4.38
C CYS A 188 -18.77 -6.01 3.26
N PRO A 189 -17.96 -5.67 2.24
CA PRO A 189 -17.51 -6.62 1.22
C PRO A 189 -16.84 -7.84 1.86
N ARG A 190 -17.07 -9.03 1.31
CA ARG A 190 -16.64 -10.30 1.95
C ARG A 190 -15.15 -10.35 2.25
N GLN A 191 -14.33 -9.83 1.35
CA GLN A 191 -12.88 -9.78 1.44
C GLN A 191 -12.38 -8.66 2.38
N CYS A 192 -13.22 -7.64 2.62
CA CYS A 192 -12.95 -6.54 3.55
C CYS A 192 -13.32 -6.86 5.01
N ARG A 193 -13.90 -8.04 5.28
CA ARG A 193 -14.24 -8.45 6.64
C ARG A 193 -12.98 -8.57 7.49
N CYS A 194 -13.07 -8.06 8.71
CA CYS A 194 -12.00 -8.05 9.67
C CYS A 194 -12.04 -9.28 10.59
N GLU A 195 -10.92 -9.96 10.75
CA GLU A 195 -10.68 -10.98 11.77
C GLU A 195 -9.55 -10.49 12.70
N GLU A 196 -9.74 -10.60 14.01
CA GLU A 196 -8.70 -10.20 14.99
C GLU A 196 -7.51 -11.17 14.91
N VAL A 197 -6.28 -10.63 14.93
CA VAL A 197 -5.05 -11.45 14.81
C VAL A 197 -4.29 -11.55 16.11
N VAL A 198 -3.98 -10.39 16.70
CA VAL A 198 -3.27 -10.20 17.97
C VAL A 198 -3.75 -8.87 18.57
N GLY A 199 -4.51 -8.92 19.67
CA GLY A 199 -5.01 -7.73 20.35
C GLY A 199 -6.09 -6.94 19.62
N ALA A 200 -6.81 -6.11 20.37
CA ALA A 200 -7.92 -5.30 19.86
C ALA A 200 -7.54 -4.26 18.78
N ARG A 201 -6.24 -3.97 18.63
CA ARG A 201 -5.73 -2.94 17.71
C ARG A 201 -5.38 -3.46 16.32
N THR A 202 -5.50 -4.76 16.07
CA THR A 202 -5.15 -5.35 14.78
C THR A 202 -6.36 -5.99 14.10
N CYS A 203 -6.34 -5.97 12.77
CA CYS A 203 -7.45 -6.39 11.93
C CYS A 203 -6.91 -7.05 10.66
N ALA A 204 -6.90 -8.38 10.57
CA ALA A 204 -6.62 -9.04 9.28
C ALA A 204 -7.86 -8.92 8.38
N ILE A 205 -7.66 -8.51 7.13
CA ILE A 205 -8.70 -8.60 6.11
C ILE A 205 -8.79 -10.04 5.60
N ALA A 206 -10.02 -10.54 5.49
CA ALA A 206 -10.34 -11.93 5.16
C ALA A 206 -9.84 -12.39 3.78
N GLY A 207 -9.48 -11.46 2.87
CA GLY A 207 -8.82 -11.81 1.61
C GLY A 207 -8.28 -10.61 0.83
N SER A 208 -7.44 -10.91 -0.17
CA SER A 208 -7.00 -9.95 -1.18
C SER A 208 -8.18 -9.39 -1.99
N GLY A 209 -8.02 -8.18 -2.53
CA GLY A 209 -9.02 -7.48 -3.33
C GLY A 209 -10.05 -6.68 -2.51
N CYS A 210 -9.73 -6.38 -1.25
CA CYS A 210 -10.43 -5.31 -0.53
C CYS A 210 -9.84 -3.97 -0.99
N ASP A 211 -10.66 -3.12 -1.62
CA ASP A 211 -10.22 -1.81 -2.15
C ASP A 211 -9.98 -0.85 -0.96
N LEU A 212 -8.74 -0.93 -0.46
CA LEU A 212 -8.15 -0.13 0.62
C LEU A 212 -6.98 0.67 0.04
N ARG A 213 -7.26 1.94 -0.31
CA ARG A 213 -6.33 2.84 -1.01
C ARG A 213 -5.39 3.58 -0.06
N SER A 214 -4.61 4.51 -0.61
CA SER A 214 -3.43 5.14 0.00
C SER A 214 -2.27 4.16 0.18
N SER A 215 -1.04 4.67 0.23
CA SER A 215 0.16 3.96 0.67
C SER A 215 0.95 4.73 1.75
N ASP A 216 0.36 5.79 2.30
CA ASP A 216 0.94 6.79 3.20
C ASP A 216 1.86 6.22 4.29
N ALA A 217 1.46 5.13 4.95
CA ALA A 217 2.26 4.47 5.96
C ALA A 217 1.93 2.98 6.11
N TYR A 218 2.93 2.12 5.94
CA TYR A 218 2.81 0.68 6.18
C TYR A 218 4.14 0.02 6.56
N LEU A 219 4.05 -1.14 7.23
CA LEU A 219 5.16 -2.08 7.38
C LEU A 219 4.98 -3.22 6.37
N VAL A 220 6.08 -3.74 5.85
CA VAL A 220 6.10 -4.88 4.92
C VAL A 220 7.09 -5.95 5.42
N ALA A 221 6.65 -7.21 5.42
CA ALA A 221 7.45 -8.35 5.83
C ALA A 221 8.36 -8.84 4.70
N ARG A 222 9.57 -9.31 5.02
CA ARG A 222 10.56 -9.86 4.07
C ARG A 222 10.02 -10.96 3.16
N GLY A 223 9.04 -11.74 3.62
CA GLY A 223 8.36 -12.76 2.82
C GLY A 223 7.62 -12.18 1.59
N ALA A 224 7.14 -10.94 1.69
CA ALA A 224 6.39 -10.26 0.63
C ALA A 224 7.28 -9.53 -0.39
N TYR A 225 8.54 -9.20 -0.07
CA TYR A 225 9.37 -8.27 -0.85
C TYR A 225 9.47 -8.62 -2.35
N ASN A 226 9.77 -9.88 -2.70
CA ASN A 226 9.92 -10.28 -4.10
C ASN A 226 8.61 -10.07 -4.88
N SER A 227 7.48 -10.50 -4.30
CA SER A 227 6.15 -10.37 -4.89
C SER A 227 5.72 -8.90 -4.98
N TYR A 228 6.07 -8.09 -3.98
CA TYR A 228 5.72 -6.67 -3.95
C TYR A 228 6.49 -5.89 -5.02
N ILE A 229 7.81 -6.01 -5.04
CA ILE A 229 8.67 -5.37 -6.06
C ILE A 229 8.23 -5.77 -7.47
N HIS A 230 7.85 -7.04 -7.69
CA HIS A 230 7.36 -7.49 -9.00
C HIS A 230 6.00 -6.87 -9.37
N ARG A 231 5.05 -6.76 -8.43
CA ARG A 231 3.73 -6.18 -8.72
C ARG A 231 3.77 -4.66 -8.91
N LEU A 232 4.67 -3.94 -8.21
CA LEU A 232 4.95 -2.52 -8.43
C LEU A 232 5.49 -2.20 -9.84
N GLN A 233 5.95 -3.19 -10.61
CA GLN A 233 6.33 -3.01 -12.02
C GLN A 233 5.13 -3.02 -12.98
N LEU A 234 3.92 -3.36 -12.49
CA LEU A 234 2.77 -3.72 -13.32
C LEU A 234 1.46 -3.01 -12.92
N GLY A 235 1.47 -2.18 -11.89
CA GLY A 235 0.29 -1.46 -11.40
C GLY A 235 0.64 -0.48 -10.29
N VAL A 236 -0.33 0.36 -9.91
CA VAL A 236 -0.14 1.45 -8.95
C VAL A 236 -0.17 0.95 -7.50
N VAL A 237 0.71 1.49 -6.67
CA VAL A 237 0.85 1.12 -5.25
C VAL A 237 -0.47 1.23 -4.47
N ASP A 238 -1.17 2.36 -4.62
CA ASP A 238 -2.38 2.72 -3.88
C ASP A 238 -3.55 1.76 -4.10
N PHE A 239 -3.87 1.46 -5.37
CA PHE A 239 -5.13 0.81 -5.73
C PHE A 239 -4.99 -0.50 -6.50
N ASP A 240 -3.82 -0.85 -7.06
CA ASP A 240 -3.63 -2.18 -7.67
C ASP A 240 -2.84 -3.08 -6.72
N VAL A 241 -1.69 -2.61 -6.28
CA VAL A 241 -0.65 -3.49 -5.73
C VAL A 241 -0.94 -3.86 -4.30
N LEU A 242 -1.15 -2.91 -3.39
CA LEU A 242 -1.32 -3.24 -1.97
C LEU A 242 -2.56 -4.12 -1.74
N GLN A 243 -3.71 -3.79 -2.34
CA GLN A 243 -4.94 -4.60 -2.19
C GLN A 243 -4.80 -6.03 -2.75
N SER A 244 -3.87 -6.29 -3.67
CA SER A 244 -3.68 -7.62 -4.27
C SER A 244 -3.07 -8.66 -3.33
N PHE A 245 -2.61 -8.27 -2.14
CA PHE A 245 -1.96 -9.18 -1.17
C PHE A 245 -2.95 -9.85 -0.21
N ASP A 246 -2.68 -11.12 0.10
CA ASP A 246 -3.26 -11.79 1.25
C ASP A 246 -2.56 -11.33 2.55
N LYS A 247 -3.14 -11.69 3.70
CA LYS A 247 -2.53 -11.43 5.03
C LYS A 247 -2.15 -9.96 5.25
N MET A 248 -2.94 -9.04 4.71
CA MET A 248 -2.84 -7.63 5.09
C MET A 248 -3.52 -7.46 6.45
N VAL A 249 -2.86 -6.73 7.35
CA VAL A 249 -3.38 -6.35 8.66
C VAL A 249 -3.54 -4.84 8.68
N LEU A 250 -4.66 -4.34 9.21
CA LEU A 250 -4.89 -2.93 9.45
C LEU A 250 -4.66 -2.64 10.93
N VAL A 251 -4.03 -1.50 11.22
CA VAL A 251 -4.07 -0.91 12.55
C VAL A 251 -5.42 -0.23 12.77
N ASN A 252 -6.04 -0.49 13.92
CA ASN A 252 -7.40 -0.10 14.26
C ASN A 252 -7.49 0.50 15.69
N PRO A 253 -7.96 1.75 15.89
CA PRO A 253 -8.21 2.74 14.84
C PRO A 253 -6.93 3.05 14.04
N MET A 254 -7.11 3.61 12.86
CA MET A 254 -6.03 4.06 12.00
C MET A 254 -5.17 5.11 12.70
N VAL A 255 -3.88 5.11 12.43
CA VAL A 255 -2.90 5.99 13.12
C VAL A 255 -2.24 6.99 12.17
N SER A 256 -2.56 6.95 10.88
CA SER A 256 -2.03 7.78 9.81
C SER A 256 -3.09 8.11 8.77
N TYR A 257 -3.06 9.32 8.25
CA TYR A 257 -3.90 9.84 7.17
C TYR A 257 -2.99 10.49 6.13
N GLN A 258 -3.42 10.50 4.87
CA GLN A 258 -2.70 11.18 3.79
C GLN A 258 -3.15 12.65 3.73
N GLU A 259 -2.22 13.60 3.74
CA GLU A 259 -2.56 15.04 3.78
C GLU A 259 -3.02 15.55 2.42
N LYS A 260 -2.36 15.15 1.32
CA LYS A 260 -2.67 15.67 -0.03
C LYS A 260 -3.55 14.72 -0.84
N LEU A 261 -4.62 14.24 -0.20
CA LEU A 261 -5.62 13.36 -0.82
C LEU A 261 -6.80 14.17 -1.40
N ASP A 262 -7.56 13.57 -2.32
CA ASP A 262 -8.82 14.12 -2.87
C ASP A 262 -9.97 14.21 -1.86
N ILE A 263 -9.73 13.78 -0.61
CA ILE A 263 -10.66 13.89 0.53
C ILE A 263 -9.94 14.37 1.79
N THR A 264 -10.63 15.15 2.63
CA THR A 264 -10.06 15.70 3.86
C THR A 264 -9.71 14.60 4.89
N MET A 265 -8.80 14.89 5.83
CA MET A 265 -8.50 13.98 6.94
C MET A 265 -9.75 13.63 7.77
N ASP A 266 -10.71 14.55 7.91
CA ASP A 266 -11.97 14.26 8.61
C ASP A 266 -12.86 13.31 7.82
N SER A 267 -12.94 13.45 6.49
CA SER A 267 -13.61 12.45 5.65
C SER A 267 -12.91 11.08 5.69
N GLN A 268 -11.57 11.04 5.82
CA GLN A 268 -10.82 9.80 6.04
C GLN A 268 -11.16 9.16 7.40
N ARG A 269 -11.29 9.96 8.47
CA ARG A 269 -11.77 9.51 9.80
C ARG A 269 -13.18 8.93 9.74
N ASP A 270 -14.11 9.61 9.06
CA ASP A 270 -15.50 9.16 8.93
C ASP A 270 -15.61 7.86 8.12
N LEU A 271 -14.85 7.73 7.03
CA LEU A 271 -14.74 6.49 6.25
C LEU A 271 -14.15 5.34 7.09
N GLN A 272 -13.13 5.61 7.89
CA GLN A 272 -12.54 4.65 8.81
C GLN A 272 -13.55 4.23 9.90
N ALA A 273 -14.31 5.16 10.47
CA ALA A 273 -15.39 4.87 11.42
C ALA A 273 -16.50 4.02 10.78
N ALA A 274 -16.88 4.32 9.54
CA ALA A 274 -17.84 3.52 8.77
C ALA A 274 -17.30 2.10 8.48
N PHE A 275 -16.02 1.94 8.17
CA PHE A 275 -15.37 0.64 8.04
C PHE A 275 -15.39 -0.12 9.36
N ARG A 276 -15.05 0.52 10.48
CA ARG A 276 -15.12 -0.11 11.80
C ARG A 276 -16.53 -0.61 12.11
N HIS A 277 -17.55 0.21 11.85
CA HIS A 277 -18.94 -0.17 12.09
C HIS A 277 -19.43 -1.32 11.17
N LYS A 278 -19.06 -1.32 9.89
CA LYS A 278 -19.53 -2.32 8.91
C LYS A 278 -18.71 -3.61 8.90
N CYS A 279 -17.38 -3.50 9.00
CA CYS A 279 -16.42 -4.57 8.69
C CYS A 279 -15.70 -5.18 9.89
N VAL A 280 -15.60 -4.47 11.02
CA VAL A 280 -15.04 -5.05 12.25
C VAL A 280 -16.12 -5.84 12.97
N GLY A 281 -15.95 -7.17 13.00
CA GLY A 281 -16.88 -8.08 13.67
C GLY A 281 -16.95 -7.88 15.18
N VAL A 282 -17.95 -8.49 15.82
CA VAL A 282 -18.12 -8.43 17.28
C VAL A 282 -16.91 -9.08 17.97
N GLY A 283 -16.16 -8.28 18.73
CA GLY A 283 -14.93 -8.68 19.41
C GLY A 283 -14.25 -7.49 20.12
N PRO A 284 -13.10 -7.68 20.78
CA PRO A 284 -12.36 -6.60 21.46
C PRO A 284 -12.15 -5.35 20.60
N SER A 285 -11.77 -5.52 19.32
CA SER A 285 -11.59 -4.44 18.34
C SER A 285 -12.86 -3.59 18.09
N SER A 286 -14.05 -4.15 18.31
CA SER A 286 -15.35 -3.44 18.18
C SER A 286 -15.72 -2.63 19.43
N ALA A 287 -15.12 -2.93 20.59
CA ALA A 287 -15.37 -2.22 21.85
C ALA A 287 -14.50 -0.96 22.02
N LEU A 288 -13.49 -0.75 21.16
CA LEU A 288 -12.71 0.46 21.13
C LEU A 288 -13.60 1.68 20.80
N PRO A 289 -13.41 2.85 21.43
CA PRO A 289 -14.20 4.04 21.12
C PRO A 289 -14.08 4.39 19.64
N VAL A 290 -15.20 4.78 19.03
CA VAL A 290 -15.17 5.56 17.78
C VAL A 290 -14.72 6.96 18.18
N LEU A 291 -13.70 7.47 17.50
CA LEU A 291 -13.35 8.88 17.63
C LEU A 291 -14.46 9.64 16.91
N ASP A 292 -15.22 10.48 17.62
CA ASP A 292 -16.32 11.24 17.05
C ASP A 292 -15.78 12.27 16.05
N GLY A 293 -15.66 11.86 14.79
CA GLY A 293 -15.83 12.75 13.65
C GLY A 293 -17.23 13.38 13.76
N ILE A 294 -17.30 14.69 13.50
CA ILE A 294 -18.57 15.42 13.56
C ILE A 294 -19.53 14.73 12.60
N ARG A 295 -20.73 14.35 13.09
CA ARG A 295 -21.82 13.80 12.25
C ARG A 295 -22.28 14.80 11.18
N GLY A 296 -21.52 14.94 10.11
CA GLY A 296 -22.01 15.32 8.81
C GLY A 296 -22.70 14.12 8.19
N GLU A 297 -23.88 14.32 7.64
CA GLU A 297 -24.47 13.31 6.75
C GLU A 297 -23.52 13.09 5.58
N LEU A 298 -23.29 11.82 5.19
CA LEU A 298 -22.63 11.46 3.95
C LEU A 298 -23.48 11.99 2.78
N ALA A 299 -23.28 13.25 2.44
CA ALA A 299 -23.92 13.86 1.29
C ALA A 299 -23.47 13.10 0.04
N PRO A 300 -24.39 12.55 -0.77
CA PRO A 300 -24.00 11.89 -2.01
C PRO A 300 -23.30 12.93 -2.89
N ALA A 301 -22.13 12.58 -3.42
CA ALA A 301 -21.40 13.43 -4.36
C ALA A 301 -22.31 13.74 -5.57
N SER A 302 -22.91 14.93 -5.56
CA SER A 302 -23.82 15.36 -6.61
C SER A 302 -22.99 15.57 -7.88
N ARG A 303 -23.21 14.70 -8.87
CA ARG A 303 -22.76 14.95 -10.24
C ARG A 303 -23.47 16.19 -10.76
N GLY A 304 -22.83 17.34 -10.59
CA GLY A 304 -23.13 18.57 -11.30
C GLY A 304 -22.77 18.40 -12.78
N LEU A 305 -23.63 17.72 -13.53
CA LEU A 305 -23.74 17.94 -14.96
C LEU A 305 -24.52 19.23 -15.15
N ASP A 306 -23.80 20.34 -15.31
CA ASP A 306 -24.37 21.58 -15.83
C ASP A 306 -23.55 21.99 -17.06
N ASP A 307 -24.18 21.89 -18.23
CA ASP A 307 -23.56 22.19 -19.52
C ASP A 307 -23.48 23.71 -19.71
N GLY A 308 -22.30 24.32 -19.58
CA GLY A 308 -22.14 25.68 -20.10
C GLY A 308 -21.05 26.60 -19.55
N GLU A 309 -19.78 26.21 -19.56
CA GLU A 309 -18.74 27.12 -20.10
C GLU A 309 -17.45 26.36 -20.42
N ARG A 310 -17.02 26.42 -21.68
CA ARG A 310 -15.71 25.91 -22.11
C ARG A 310 -14.65 26.93 -21.72
N ARG A 311 -14.10 26.79 -20.51
CA ARG A 311 -12.82 27.39 -20.11
C ARG A 311 -11.78 26.28 -20.06
N ASP A 312 -10.62 26.54 -20.63
CA ASP A 312 -9.59 25.52 -20.83
C ASP A 312 -9.07 24.99 -19.47
N ILE A 313 -9.23 23.69 -19.23
CA ILE A 313 -8.60 22.97 -18.11
C ILE A 313 -7.25 22.43 -18.59
N ASP A 314 -6.43 23.35 -19.09
CA ASP A 314 -4.98 23.22 -19.16
C ASP A 314 -4.43 24.30 -18.20
N VAL A 315 -3.43 23.96 -17.39
CA VAL A 315 -2.91 24.78 -16.27
C VAL A 315 -3.82 24.81 -15.02
N LEU A 316 -4.00 23.64 -14.41
CA LEU A 316 -3.85 23.53 -12.95
C LEU A 316 -2.43 22.98 -12.70
N ASP A 317 -1.65 23.62 -11.84
CA ASP A 317 -0.24 23.27 -11.62
C ASP A 317 -0.10 21.82 -11.13
N ALA A 318 0.58 20.99 -11.92
CA ALA A 318 0.94 19.61 -11.56
C ALA A 318 1.96 19.55 -10.40
N ASP A 319 2.54 20.69 -10.02
CA ASP A 319 3.50 20.84 -8.92
C ASP A 319 2.81 20.88 -7.53
N GLY A 320 1.48 21.00 -7.47
CA GLY A 320 0.73 21.03 -6.20
C GLY A 320 0.37 19.66 -5.61
N ILE A 321 0.41 18.60 -6.42
CA ILE A 321 0.09 17.21 -6.01
C ILE A 321 1.42 16.43 -5.92
N LEU A 322 2.30 16.90 -5.03
CA LEU A 322 3.57 16.26 -4.70
C LEU A 322 3.43 15.47 -3.40
N PHE A 323 2.94 14.22 -3.54
CA PHE A 323 2.55 13.25 -2.49
C PHE A 323 1.37 13.69 -1.64
#